data_AF-A0A2D5JPM4-F1
#
_entry.id   AF-A0A2D5JPM4-F1
#
_cell.length_a   1.000
_cell.length_b   1.000
_cell.length_c   1.000
_cell.angle_alpha   90.00
_cell.angle_beta   90.00
_cell.angle_gamma   90.00
#
_symmetry.space_group_name_H-M   'P 1'
#
loop_
_entity.id
_entity.type
_entity.pdbx_description
1 polymer ?
#
loop_
_entity_poly.entity_id
_entity_poly.type
_entity_poly.pdbx_seq_one_letter_code
_entity_poly.pdbx_strand_id
1 'polypeptide(L)' 'MKNYIAEFIGTFAMVFCGTGAMTINEVTGGDVTHVGIGITWGLIVMAMIYAFGEISGAHFNPAVSIAFAYA' A
#
# COMPACT_ATOMS: atom_id res chain seq x y z
N MET A 1 4.26 -8.67 18.36
CA MET A 1 2.96 -8.98 17.70
C MET A 1 2.35 -7.78 17.01
N LYS A 2 2.22 -6.62 17.68
CA LYS A 2 1.61 -5.41 17.09
C LYS A 2 2.22 -5.00 15.75
N ASN A 3 3.55 -5.02 15.64
CA ASN A 3 4.27 -4.67 14.42
C ASN A 3 3.91 -5.59 13.25
N TYR A 4 3.88 -6.91 13.48
CA TYR A 4 3.51 -7.90 12.46
C TYR A 4 2.07 -7.73 11.97
N ILE A 5 1.14 -7.43 12.88
CA ILE A 5 -0.27 -7.17 12.52
C ILE A 5 -0.38 -5.88 11.71
N ALA A 6 0.35 -4.83 12.09
CA ALA A 6 0.38 -3.57 11.37
C ALA A 6 0.94 -3.74 9.94
N GLU A 7 2.06 -4.46 9.80
CA GLU A 7 2.65 -4.79 8.48
C GLU A 7 1.69 -5.62 7.62
N PHE A 8 1.00 -6.60 8.22
CA PHE A 8 0.02 -7.43 7.52
C PHE A 8 -1.18 -6.61 7.02
N ILE A 9 -1.78 -5.78 7.89
CA ILE A 9 -2.93 -4.95 7.53
C ILE A 9 -2.54 -3.91 6.50
N GLY A 10 -1.39 -3.24 6.66
CA GLY A 10 -0.92 -2.23 5.71
C GLY A 10 -0.64 -2.83 4.33
N THR A 11 0.05 -3.98 4.28
CA THR A 11 0.30 -4.69 3.01
C THR A 11 -0.99 -5.15 2.35
N PHE A 12 -1.93 -5.71 3.13
CA PHE A 12 -3.25 -6.12 2.64
C PHE A 12 -4.00 -4.92 2.04
N ALA A 13 -4.06 -3.78 2.75
CA ALA A 13 -4.76 -2.59 2.29
C ALA A 13 -4.17 -2.03 1.00
N MET A 14 -2.83 -1.96 0.89
CA MET A 14 -2.17 -1.52 -0.34
C MET A 14 -2.51 -2.41 -1.53
N VAL A 15 -2.42 -3.74 -1.38
CA VAL A 15 -2.73 -4.67 -2.45
C VAL A 15 -4.21 -4.57 -2.82
N PHE A 16 -5.11 -4.60 -1.83
CA PHE A 16 -6.55 -4.54 -2.06
C PHE A 16 -6.97 -3.28 -2.82
N CYS A 17 -6.53 -2.10 -2.38
CA CYS A 17 -6.88 -0.84 -3.05
C CYS A 17 -6.17 -0.68 -4.39
N GLY A 18 -4.89 -1.04 -4.46
CA GLY A 18 -4.07 -0.89 -5.67
C GLY A 18 -4.53 -1.79 -6.81
N THR A 19 -4.72 -3.09 -6.57
CA THR A 19 -5.25 -4.01 -7.58
C THR A 19 -6.74 -3.77 -7.81
N GLY A 20 -7.49 -3.38 -6.78
CA GLY A 20 -8.89 -2.98 -6.91
C GLY A 20 -9.08 -1.84 -7.91
N ALA A 21 -8.23 -0.82 -7.88
CA ALA A 21 -8.27 0.27 -8.87
C ALA A 21 -8.05 -0.22 -10.31
N MET A 22 -7.16 -1.20 -10.52
CA MET A 22 -6.93 -1.80 -11.84
C MET A 22 -8.16 -2.57 -12.32
N THR A 23 -8.76 -3.38 -11.44
CA THR A 23 -10.00 -4.11 -11.75
C THR A 23 -11.15 -3.15 -12.07
N ILE A 24 -11.30 -2.08 -11.29
CA ILE A 24 -12.32 -1.06 -11.56
C ILE A 24 -12.08 -0.39 -12.91
N ASN A 25 -10.83 -0.03 -13.22
CA ASN A 25 -10.49 0.53 -14.52
C ASN A 25 -10.85 -0.41 -15.69
N GLU A 26 -10.67 -1.72 -15.51
CA GLU A 26 -11.03 -2.72 -16.52
C GLU A 26 -12.54 -2.83 -16.72
N VAL A 27 -13.32 -2.92 -15.63
CA VAL A 27 -14.79 -3.07 -15.73
C VAL A 27 -15.51 -1.81 -16.16
N THR A 28 -14.91 -0.63 -15.95
CA THR A 28 -15.47 0.66 -16.42
C THR A 28 -15.00 1.06 -17.81
N GLY A 29 -14.16 0.24 -18.48
CA GLY A 29 -13.66 0.57 -19.82
C GLY A 29 -12.63 1.70 -19.85
N GLY A 30 -11.93 1.95 -18.74
CA GLY A 30 -10.80 2.87 -18.68
C GLY A 30 -11.05 4.20 -17.95
N ASP A 31 -12.19 4.36 -17.28
CA ASP A 31 -12.56 5.64 -16.63
C ASP A 31 -11.57 6.09 -15.54
N VAL A 32 -10.89 5.16 -14.87
CA VAL A 32 -9.93 5.50 -13.80
C VAL A 32 -8.62 6.03 -14.39
N THR A 33 -8.24 5.56 -15.58
CA THR A 33 -6.98 5.85 -16.28
C THR A 33 -5.72 5.42 -15.52
N HIS A 34 -4.56 5.43 -16.19
CA HIS A 34 -3.29 5.14 -15.53
C HIS A 34 -2.99 6.14 -14.39
N VAL A 35 -3.35 7.41 -14.57
CA VAL A 35 -3.09 8.44 -13.56
C VAL A 35 -3.90 8.18 -12.30
N GLY A 36 -5.18 7.83 -12.43
CA GLY A 36 -6.02 7.49 -11.28
C GLY A 36 -5.52 6.27 -10.51
N ILE A 37 -5.10 5.21 -11.23
CA ILE A 37 -4.49 4.03 -10.60
C ILE A 37 -3.23 4.42 -9.81
N GLY A 38 -2.34 5.22 -10.41
CA GLY A 38 -1.13 5.70 -9.75
C GLY A 38 -1.43 6.52 -8.49
N ILE A 39 -2.42 7.41 -8.55
CA ILE A 39 -2.87 8.19 -7.39
C ILE A 39 -3.43 7.26 -6.30
N THR A 40 -4.21 6.24 -6.64
CA THR A 40 -4.72 5.27 -5.66
C THR A 40 -3.59 4.56 -4.92
N TRP A 41 -2.56 4.08 -5.64
CA TRP A 41 -1.38 3.47 -5.02
C TRP A 41 -0.66 4.44 -4.07
N GLY A 42 -0.44 5.69 -4.50
CA GLY A 42 0.22 6.70 -3.67
C GLY A 42 -0.58 7.04 -2.40
N LEU A 43 -1.90 7.25 -2.54
CA LEU A 43 -2.75 7.62 -1.42
C LEU A 43 -2.91 6.49 -0.40
N ILE A 44 -3.02 5.23 -0.84
CA ILE A 44 -3.13 4.11 0.11
C ILE A 44 -1.84 3.89 0.88
N VAL A 45 -0.67 4.00 0.21
CA VAL A 45 0.64 3.95 0.88
C VAL A 45 0.73 5.05 1.94
N MET A 46 0.42 6.29 1.57
CA MET A 46 0.43 7.44 2.48
C MET A 46 -0.50 7.23 3.68
N ALA A 47 -1.74 6.77 3.45
CA ALA A 47 -2.70 6.51 4.52
C ALA A 47 -2.20 5.45 5.50
N MET A 48 -1.61 4.36 5.00
CA MET A 48 -1.07 3.30 5.86
C MET A 48 0.19 3.72 6.60
N ILE A 49 1.04 4.57 6.02
CA ILE A 49 2.19 5.16 6.72
C ILE A 49 1.71 6.01 7.90
N TYR A 50 0.71 6.88 7.71
CA TYR A 50 0.15 7.67 8.82
C TYR A 50 -0.53 6.80 9.88
N ALA A 51 -1.17 5.70 9.49
CA ALA A 51 -1.86 4.81 10.43
C ALA A 51 -0.91 3.94 11.26
N PHE A 52 0.18 3.43 10.66
CA PHE A 52 1.00 2.38 11.26
C PHE A 52 2.49 2.71 11.38
N GLY A 53 2.92 3.90 10.95
CA GLY A 53 4.31 4.34 11.00
C GLY A 53 4.90 4.26 12.41
N GLU A 54 4.20 4.80 13.41
CA GLU A 54 4.65 4.75 14.82
C GLU A 54 4.61 3.34 15.43
N ILE A 55 3.91 2.39 14.80
CA ILE A 55 3.75 1.03 15.31
C ILE A 55 4.82 0.09 14.73
N SER A 56 5.08 0.16 13.43
CA SER A 56 5.89 -0.82 12.70
C SER A 56 7.04 -0.25 11.89
N GLY A 57 7.09 1.07 11.70
CA GLY A 57 7.92 1.70 10.68
C GLY A 57 7.26 1.75 9.30
N ALA A 58 6.10 1.09 9.12
CA ALA A 58 5.30 1.08 7.91
C ALA A 58 6.11 0.70 6.65
N HIS A 59 6.83 -0.43 6.73
CA HIS A 59 7.65 -0.88 5.62
C HIS A 59 6.80 -1.41 4.48
N PHE A 60 5.83 -2.28 4.81
CA PHE A 60 4.88 -2.94 3.89
C PHE A 60 5.51 -3.58 2.65
N ASN A 61 6.82 -3.80 2.69
CA ASN A 61 7.63 -4.22 1.57
C ASN A 61 8.91 -4.90 2.12
N PRO A 62 9.15 -6.18 1.78
CA PRO A 62 10.36 -6.88 2.19
C PRO A 62 11.66 -6.17 1.78
N ALA A 63 11.72 -5.55 0.60
CA ALA A 63 12.90 -4.83 0.15
C ALA A 63 13.20 -3.60 1.03
N VAL A 64 12.16 -2.89 1.48
CA VAL A 64 12.30 -1.77 2.43
C VAL A 64 12.75 -2.29 3.78
N SER A 65 12.15 -3.36 4.29
CA SER A 65 12.57 -4.00 5.54
C SER A 65 14.03 -4.45 5.52
N ILE A 66 14.48 -5.02 4.41
CA ILE A 66 15.90 -5.39 4.23
C ILE A 66 16.77 -4.13 4.21
N ALA A 67 16.40 -3.11 3.44
CA ALA A 67 17.19 -1.88 3.36
C ALA A 67 17.38 -1.23 4.75
N PHE A 68 16.32 -1.15 5.56
CA PHE A 68 16.39 -0.60 6.92
C PHE A 68 17.13 -1.49 7.91
N ALA A 69 17.25 -2.80 7.65
CA ALA A 69 18.05 -3.69 8.48
C ALA A 69 19.57 -3.52 8.27
N TYR A 70 19.97 -2.94 7.13
CA TYR A 70 21.38 -2.71 6.77
C TYR A 70 21.76 -1.22 6.67
N ALA A 71 20.82 -0.30 6.92
CA ALA A 71 21.06 1.14 6.98
C ALA A 71 21.59 1.55 8.36
#